data_AF-A0A8J4TQ71-F1
#
_entry.id   AF-A0A8J4TQ71-F1
#
_cell.length_a   1.000
_cell.length_b   1.000
_cell.length_c   1.000
_cell.angle_alpha   90.00
_cell.angle_beta   90.00
_cell.angle_gamma   90.00
#
_symmetry.space_group_name_H-M   'P 1'
#
loop_
_entity.id
_entity.type
_entity.pdbx_description
1 polymer ?
#
loop_
_entity_poly.entity_id
_entity_poly.type
_entity_poly.pdbx_seq_one_letter_code
_entity_poly.pdbx_strand_id
1 'polypeptide(L)'
;KMFTFPVESNTHHVVLNPEMDKISTAVTVCVRAFSDLPGPTYFSLALPSQDNGFVIWKVKQTYSLSVLGQVTHFLDFVQDNPNGWNSVCVTWDSITGLAQFWVNGFPSSRKGCKAGSSLTGTPKIILGQEQDSYGGGFDIKAAFVGMLTDVHMWDSVLSPGQIAHYSHGGQFKPGNVINWNSLDYSINGYVIVESKMFTFPVGSNTHHMVLNSEIDKFLTTITVCVRAFSDIPRFQTLFSLALPSIANGFVFYKEKQGHYALNILDSPVHFLGLKDESNVWNSACATWDGNTGLAQIWVNGSPSSRKGLRPGSSLTGIPKIILGQDQDNYGGGFDAAQSFVGMLTDVHMWDSVLSPDQIAYYSHGGQFKPGNVINWNSLEFSKSGYVITE
;
A
#
# COMPACT_ATOMS: atom_id res chain seq x y z
N LYS A 1 -0.37 4.24 3.83
CA LYS A 1 0.01 4.69 5.19
C LYS A 1 1.24 3.92 5.63
N MET A 2 2.16 4.56 6.33
CA MET A 2 3.39 4.02 6.87
C MET A 2 3.64 4.70 8.23
N PHE A 3 4.18 3.96 9.19
CA PHE A 3 4.68 4.52 10.44
C PHE A 3 6.20 4.53 10.40
N THR A 4 6.77 5.72 10.57
CA THR A 4 8.21 5.93 10.54
C THR A 4 8.68 6.30 11.94
N PHE A 5 9.59 5.49 12.46
CA PHE A 5 10.24 5.61 13.77
C PHE A 5 11.65 6.13 13.53
N PRO A 6 11.88 7.46 13.58
CA PRO A 6 13.09 8.04 13.00
C PRO A 6 14.33 7.86 13.88
N VAL A 7 14.13 7.61 15.18
CA VAL A 7 15.20 7.54 16.17
C VAL A 7 14.90 6.48 17.23
N GLU A 8 15.95 5.85 17.74
CA GLU A 8 15.88 4.91 18.85
C GLU A 8 15.37 5.64 20.10
N SER A 9 14.40 5.05 20.78
CA SER A 9 13.71 5.65 21.93
C SER A 9 12.97 4.55 22.67
N ASN A 10 12.76 4.68 23.97
CA ASN A 10 11.87 3.81 24.74
C ASN A 10 10.49 4.43 24.97
N THR A 11 10.15 5.50 24.24
CA THR A 11 8.85 6.19 24.35
C THR A 11 8.09 6.22 23.03
N HIS A 12 8.78 6.11 21.90
CA HIS A 12 8.18 6.21 20.57
C HIS A 12 7.50 4.89 20.20
N HIS A 13 6.17 4.92 20.11
CA HIS A 13 5.41 3.72 19.78
C HIS A 13 4.02 4.06 19.22
N VAL A 14 3.43 3.10 18.52
CA VAL A 14 2.05 3.13 18.05
C VAL A 14 1.26 2.09 18.81
N VAL A 15 0.14 2.47 19.40
CA VAL A 15 -0.82 1.54 20.01
C VAL A 15 -1.90 1.23 18.98
N LEU A 16 -2.13 -0.05 18.70
CA LEU A 16 -3.22 -0.52 17.83
C LEU A 16 -4.41 -0.96 18.68
N ASN A 17 -5.60 -0.53 18.29
CA ASN A 17 -6.85 -0.80 19.02
C ASN A 17 -7.70 -1.82 18.22
N PRO A 18 -7.50 -3.13 18.39
CA PRO A 18 -8.35 -4.12 17.72
C PRO A 18 -9.75 -4.16 18.38
N GLU A 19 -10.80 -4.33 17.59
CA GLU A 19 -12.16 -4.55 18.06
C GLU A 19 -12.37 -6.00 18.54
N MET A 20 -11.54 -6.52 19.47
CA MET A 20 -11.71 -7.87 20.03
C MET A 20 -11.24 -8.03 21.47
N ASP A 21 -12.03 -8.78 22.25
CA ASP A 21 -11.77 -9.09 23.66
C ASP A 21 -11.03 -10.42 23.90
N LYS A 22 -10.82 -11.25 22.87
CA LYS A 22 -10.16 -12.56 22.98
C LYS A 22 -9.57 -13.06 21.66
N ILE A 23 -8.35 -13.62 21.70
CA ILE A 23 -7.66 -14.22 20.54
C ILE A 23 -7.44 -15.71 20.85
N SER A 24 -8.34 -16.58 20.40
CA SER A 24 -8.54 -17.83 21.14
C SER A 24 -7.62 -19.00 20.78
N THR A 25 -7.34 -19.30 19.51
CA THR A 25 -6.74 -20.61 19.17
C THR A 25 -5.69 -20.63 18.06
N ALA A 26 -5.61 -19.62 17.22
CA ALA A 26 -4.58 -19.53 16.19
C ALA A 26 -4.27 -18.07 15.91
N VAL A 27 -3.04 -17.81 15.47
CA VAL A 27 -2.58 -16.46 15.16
C VAL A 27 -1.77 -16.50 13.88
N THR A 28 -2.06 -15.56 12.98
CA THR A 28 -1.10 -15.13 11.97
C THR A 28 -0.88 -13.64 12.13
N VAL A 29 0.37 -13.20 12.16
CA VAL A 29 0.73 -11.78 12.08
C VAL A 29 1.63 -11.60 10.87
N CYS A 30 1.34 -10.58 10.07
CA CYS A 30 2.15 -10.16 8.94
C CYS A 30 2.46 -8.67 9.04
N VAL A 31 3.69 -8.29 8.72
CA VAL A 31 4.19 -6.91 8.75
C VAL A 31 5.16 -6.68 7.60
N ARG A 32 5.15 -5.48 7.01
CA ARG A 32 6.22 -5.02 6.11
C ARG A 32 7.10 -4.04 6.89
N ALA A 33 8.39 -4.33 6.93
CA ALA A 33 9.36 -3.54 7.68
C ALA A 33 10.56 -3.17 6.81
N PHE A 34 11.03 -1.94 6.96
CA PHE A 34 12.30 -1.47 6.45
C PHE A 34 13.09 -0.92 7.64
N SER A 35 14.24 -1.51 7.94
CA SER A 35 15.10 -1.09 9.05
C SER A 35 16.53 -1.50 8.74
N ASP A 36 17.47 -0.63 9.11
CA ASP A 36 18.91 -0.85 9.02
C ASP A 36 19.55 -1.24 10.37
N LEU A 37 18.76 -1.33 11.45
CA LEU A 37 19.26 -1.72 12.79
C LEU A 37 19.33 -3.24 13.00
N PRO A 38 20.34 -3.73 13.77
CA PRO A 38 20.49 -5.13 14.13
C PRO A 38 19.69 -5.50 15.38
N GLY A 39 18.37 -5.40 15.36
CA GLY A 39 17.55 -5.70 16.56
C GLY A 39 16.04 -5.41 16.50
N PRO A 40 15.39 -5.22 15.35
CA PRO A 40 14.05 -4.64 15.32
C PRO A 40 13.00 -5.52 16.02
N THR A 41 12.24 -4.92 16.94
CA THR A 41 10.94 -5.46 17.35
C THR A 41 9.90 -5.05 16.31
N TYR A 42 9.35 -6.02 15.59
CA TYR A 42 8.38 -5.74 14.54
C TYR A 42 6.95 -5.62 15.07
N PHE A 43 6.63 -6.36 16.12
CA PHE A 43 5.28 -6.46 16.68
C PHE A 43 5.33 -6.96 18.12
N SER A 44 4.57 -6.33 19.01
CA SER A 44 4.43 -6.77 20.39
C SER A 44 2.95 -6.79 20.82
N LEU A 45 2.50 -7.90 21.37
CA LEU A 45 1.19 -8.05 22.00
C LEU A 45 1.35 -8.50 23.45
N ALA A 46 0.76 -7.72 24.35
CA ALA A 46 0.65 -8.03 25.77
C ALA A 46 -0.80 -8.35 26.15
N LEU A 47 -0.94 -9.22 27.13
CA LEU A 47 -2.18 -9.60 27.81
C LEU A 47 -2.11 -9.13 29.27
N PRO A 48 -3.26 -8.95 29.96
CA PRO A 48 -3.28 -8.41 31.32
C PRO A 48 -2.39 -9.17 32.32
N SER A 49 -2.21 -10.48 32.13
CA SER A 49 -1.38 -11.34 32.97
C SER A 49 -0.08 -11.81 32.29
N GLN A 50 0.24 -11.30 31.10
CA GLN A 50 1.43 -11.70 30.34
C GLN A 50 1.83 -10.61 29.34
N ASP A 51 2.86 -9.86 29.67
CA ASP A 51 3.53 -8.86 28.83
C ASP A 51 4.02 -9.40 27.47
N ASN A 52 4.69 -10.54 27.49
CA ASN A 52 5.23 -11.28 26.37
C ASN A 52 4.21 -12.26 25.75
N GLY A 53 3.02 -11.75 25.44
CA GLY A 53 1.89 -12.55 24.95
C GLY A 53 2.16 -13.12 23.55
N PHE A 54 2.49 -12.25 22.60
CA PHE A 54 2.91 -12.62 21.25
C PHE A 54 3.88 -11.55 20.72
N VAL A 55 5.17 -11.87 20.60
CA VAL A 55 6.20 -10.89 20.22
C VAL A 55 7.03 -11.40 19.04
N ILE A 56 7.27 -10.54 18.06
CA ILE A 56 8.07 -10.80 16.88
C ILE A 56 9.24 -9.82 16.86
N TRP A 57 10.45 -10.36 16.87
CA TRP A 57 11.65 -9.54 16.75
C TRP A 57 12.74 -10.30 16.00
N LYS A 58 13.77 -9.57 15.63
CA LYS A 58 14.94 -10.15 14.99
C LYS A 58 16.20 -9.57 15.59
N VAL A 59 17.15 -10.45 15.91
CA VAL A 59 18.51 -10.07 16.31
C VAL A 59 19.48 -10.63 15.29
N LYS A 60 20.24 -9.77 14.63
CA LYS A 60 21.16 -10.15 13.53
C LYS A 60 20.42 -10.96 12.45
N GLN A 61 20.71 -12.26 12.36
CA GLN A 61 20.19 -13.20 11.37
C GLN A 61 19.15 -14.18 11.97
N THR A 62 18.63 -13.87 13.15
CA THR A 62 17.72 -14.75 13.90
C THR A 62 16.38 -14.06 14.11
N TYR A 63 15.37 -14.56 13.40
CA TYR A 63 13.97 -14.26 13.70
C TYR A 63 13.53 -15.04 14.93
N SER A 64 12.80 -14.38 15.83
CA SER A 64 12.35 -14.97 17.09
C SER A 64 10.88 -14.67 17.33
N LEU A 65 10.20 -15.66 17.92
CA LEU A 65 8.83 -15.56 18.36
C LEU A 65 8.77 -15.86 19.85
N SER A 66 8.08 -15.01 20.61
CA SER A 66 7.66 -15.29 21.99
C SER A 66 6.17 -15.55 21.99
N VAL A 67 5.73 -16.67 22.57
CA VAL A 67 4.31 -16.93 22.85
C VAL A 67 4.14 -17.25 24.32
N LEU A 68 3.39 -16.40 25.03
CA LEU A 68 3.17 -16.51 26.48
C LEU A 68 4.48 -16.74 27.25
N GLY A 69 5.48 -15.89 26.98
CA GLY A 69 6.82 -15.91 27.55
C GLY A 69 7.75 -17.02 27.06
N GLN A 70 7.27 -17.97 26.23
CA GLN A 70 8.14 -19.00 25.66
C GLN A 70 8.75 -18.52 24.34
N VAL A 71 10.08 -18.40 24.32
CA VAL A 71 10.83 -17.95 23.14
C VAL A 71 11.23 -19.14 22.27
N THR A 72 10.99 -19.01 20.96
CA THR A 72 11.44 -19.94 19.92
C THR A 72 12.24 -19.17 18.86
N HIS A 73 13.49 -19.59 18.63
CA HIS A 73 14.39 -18.98 17.64
C HIS A 73 14.37 -19.73 16.30
N PHE A 74 14.38 -18.98 15.19
CA PHE A 74 14.45 -19.48 13.83
C PHE A 74 15.79 -19.02 13.23
N LEU A 75 16.77 -19.93 13.25
CA LEU A 75 18.17 -19.70 12.87
C LEU A 75 18.38 -19.92 11.37
N ASP A 76 19.37 -19.25 10.80
CA ASP A 76 19.88 -19.45 9.43
C ASP A 76 18.80 -19.39 8.33
N PHE A 77 17.72 -18.68 8.61
CA PHE A 77 16.57 -18.45 7.75
C PHE A 77 16.50 -16.95 7.44
N VAL A 78 17.39 -16.51 6.57
CA VAL A 78 17.53 -15.09 6.21
C VAL A 78 17.33 -14.93 4.71
N GLN A 79 16.23 -14.28 4.36
CA GLN A 79 15.87 -13.89 2.98
C GLN A 79 15.65 -12.38 2.91
N ASP A 80 16.39 -11.64 3.72
CA ASP A 80 16.20 -10.20 3.86
C ASP A 80 16.68 -9.45 2.62
N ASN A 81 16.01 -8.34 2.35
CA ASN A 81 16.51 -7.28 1.49
C ASN A 81 17.19 -6.22 2.38
N PRO A 82 18.53 -6.15 2.45
CA PRO A 82 19.25 -5.29 3.39
C PRO A 82 19.02 -3.78 3.16
N ASN A 83 18.62 -3.41 1.94
CA ASN A 83 18.34 -2.03 1.55
C ASN A 83 16.89 -1.90 1.04
N GLY A 84 15.98 -2.71 1.56
CA GLY A 84 14.62 -2.79 1.05
C GLY A 84 13.60 -3.26 2.09
N TRP A 85 12.35 -3.25 1.64
CA TRP A 85 11.24 -3.74 2.42
C TRP A 85 11.32 -5.26 2.58
N ASN A 86 11.03 -5.73 3.80
CA ASN A 86 10.91 -7.12 4.13
C ASN A 86 9.47 -7.41 4.56
N SER A 87 8.81 -8.35 3.90
CA SER A 87 7.54 -8.91 4.38
C SER A 87 7.86 -10.03 5.36
N VAL A 88 7.43 -9.89 6.60
CA VAL A 88 7.63 -10.87 7.68
C VAL A 88 6.26 -11.33 8.14
N CYS A 89 5.99 -12.62 7.99
CA CYS A 89 4.80 -13.27 8.52
C CYS A 89 5.19 -14.37 9.50
N VAL A 90 4.39 -14.57 10.54
CA VAL A 90 4.51 -15.69 11.46
C VAL A 90 3.15 -16.29 11.73
N THR A 91 3.08 -17.62 11.76
CA THR A 91 1.90 -18.36 12.19
C THR A 91 2.16 -19.06 13.51
N TRP A 92 1.10 -19.28 14.29
CA TRP A 92 1.10 -20.10 15.49
C TRP A 92 -0.28 -20.75 15.70
N ASP A 93 -0.29 -22.04 15.99
CA ASP A 93 -1.49 -22.81 16.35
C ASP A 93 -1.40 -23.24 17.82
N SER A 94 -2.39 -22.85 18.63
CA SER A 94 -2.46 -23.23 20.04
C SER A 94 -2.54 -24.73 20.29
N ILE A 95 -3.20 -25.49 19.40
CA ILE A 95 -3.50 -26.91 19.63
C ILE A 95 -2.21 -27.71 19.53
N THR A 96 -1.47 -27.48 18.44
CA THR A 96 -0.23 -28.20 18.15
C THR A 96 1.02 -27.50 18.69
N GLY A 97 0.92 -26.21 19.00
CA GLY A 97 2.06 -25.32 19.27
C GLY A 97 2.91 -25.05 18.03
N LEU A 98 2.51 -25.46 16.83
CA LEU A 98 3.34 -25.27 15.64
C LEU A 98 3.38 -23.79 15.24
N ALA A 99 4.60 -23.27 15.14
CA ALA A 99 4.89 -21.95 14.62
C ALA A 99 5.83 -22.02 13.41
N GLN A 100 5.68 -21.06 12.51
CA GLN A 100 6.50 -20.96 11.29
C GLN A 100 6.61 -19.51 10.86
N PHE A 101 7.79 -19.11 10.39
CA PHE A 101 8.03 -17.80 9.79
C PHE A 101 8.01 -17.87 8.27
N TRP A 102 7.64 -16.76 7.65
CA TRP A 102 7.87 -16.48 6.24
C TRP A 102 8.52 -15.10 6.11
N VAL A 103 9.60 -15.03 5.35
CA VAL A 103 10.31 -13.77 5.04
C VAL A 103 10.36 -13.66 3.53
N ASN A 104 9.76 -12.59 2.98
CA ASN A 104 9.66 -12.36 1.55
C ASN A 104 9.05 -13.56 0.79
N GLY A 105 8.05 -14.19 1.40
CA GLY A 105 7.33 -15.35 0.85
C GLY A 105 8.03 -16.70 1.05
N PHE A 106 9.30 -16.73 1.46
CA PHE A 106 10.04 -17.97 1.70
C PHE A 106 9.75 -18.50 3.11
N PRO A 107 9.44 -19.80 3.31
CA PRO A 107 9.12 -20.37 4.62
C PRO A 107 10.36 -20.82 5.42
N SER A 108 10.29 -20.69 6.75
CA SER A 108 11.21 -21.33 7.70
C SER A 108 10.84 -22.79 7.93
N SER A 109 11.67 -23.53 8.68
CA SER A 109 11.22 -24.78 9.31
C SER A 109 10.12 -24.50 10.33
N ARG A 110 9.19 -25.46 10.49
CA ARG A 110 8.16 -25.42 11.55
C ARG A 110 8.80 -25.79 12.88
N LYS A 111 8.44 -25.10 13.96
CA LYS A 111 8.93 -25.36 15.32
C LYS A 111 7.79 -25.36 16.33
N GLY A 112 7.90 -26.16 17.38
CA GLY A 112 6.97 -26.11 18.50
C GLY A 112 7.22 -24.89 19.39
N CYS A 113 6.14 -24.24 19.81
CA CYS A 113 6.09 -23.10 20.71
C CYS A 113 4.76 -23.15 21.48
N LYS A 114 4.80 -23.32 22.80
CA LYS A 114 3.65 -23.16 23.69
C LYS A 114 2.35 -23.90 23.26
N ALA A 115 2.41 -25.22 23.07
CA ALA A 115 1.22 -26.03 22.77
C ALA A 115 0.20 -26.05 23.93
N GLY A 116 -1.07 -26.26 23.61
CA GLY A 116 -2.19 -26.38 24.57
C GLY A 116 -2.54 -25.10 25.33
N SER A 117 -2.05 -23.94 24.89
CA SER A 117 -2.25 -22.65 25.57
C SER A 117 -3.08 -21.68 24.73
N SER A 118 -3.72 -20.67 25.34
CA SER A 118 -4.51 -19.67 24.60
C SER A 118 -4.18 -18.24 25.03
N LEU A 119 -4.29 -17.29 24.10
CA LEU A 119 -4.10 -15.87 24.38
C LEU A 119 -5.42 -15.31 24.97
N THR A 120 -5.46 -15.13 26.29
CA THR A 120 -6.68 -14.76 27.02
C THR A 120 -6.58 -13.35 27.61
N GLY A 121 -7.69 -12.61 27.51
CA GLY A 121 -7.80 -11.21 27.94
C GLY A 121 -7.67 -10.22 26.79
N THR A 122 -8.01 -8.96 27.08
CA THR A 122 -7.95 -7.86 26.11
C THR A 122 -6.50 -7.57 25.72
N PRO A 123 -6.13 -7.72 24.44
CA PRO A 123 -4.76 -7.50 24.00
C PRO A 123 -4.41 -6.01 23.97
N LYS A 124 -3.17 -5.67 24.34
CA LYS A 124 -2.54 -4.39 24.01
C LYS A 124 -1.46 -4.63 22.97
N ILE A 125 -1.66 -4.05 21.79
CA ILE A 125 -0.78 -4.28 20.65
C ILE A 125 0.01 -3.01 20.37
N ILE A 126 1.32 -3.16 20.31
CA ILE A 126 2.27 -2.06 20.17
C ILE A 126 3.20 -2.34 18.98
N LEU A 127 3.39 -1.30 18.17
CA LEU A 127 4.46 -1.21 17.17
C LEU A 127 5.50 -0.21 17.66
N GLY A 128 6.78 -0.48 17.38
CA GLY A 128 7.88 0.39 17.78
C GLY A 128 8.65 -0.09 19.02
N GLN A 129 8.04 -0.93 19.86
CA GLN A 129 8.60 -1.38 21.14
C GLN A 129 8.22 -2.83 21.47
N GLU A 130 9.03 -3.47 22.31
CA GLU A 130 8.68 -4.70 23.03
C GLU A 130 8.14 -4.35 24.43
N GLN A 131 7.15 -5.11 24.91
CA GLN A 131 6.44 -4.85 26.17
C GLN A 131 6.95 -5.77 27.30
N ASP A 132 7.58 -5.18 28.32
CA ASP A 132 7.89 -5.84 29.61
C ASP A 132 6.82 -5.58 30.70
N SER A 133 5.69 -4.98 30.31
CA SER A 133 4.47 -4.88 31.13
C SER A 133 3.26 -4.62 30.23
N TYR A 134 2.04 -4.76 30.76
CA TYR A 134 0.80 -4.58 29.99
C TYR A 134 0.61 -3.14 29.47
N GLY A 135 1.12 -2.87 28.26
CA GLY A 135 1.13 -1.55 27.63
C GLY A 135 2.32 -0.67 27.98
N GLY A 136 3.44 -1.22 28.45
CA GLY A 136 4.60 -0.44 28.88
C GLY A 136 5.84 -1.30 29.13
N GLY A 137 6.77 -0.79 29.95
CA GLY A 137 8.01 -1.49 30.31
C GLY A 137 9.11 -1.39 29.24
N PHE A 138 8.98 -0.46 28.29
CA PHE A 138 9.84 -0.38 27.12
C PHE A 138 11.35 -0.21 27.44
N ASP A 139 12.18 -1.05 26.84
CA ASP A 139 13.65 -0.91 26.79
C ASP A 139 14.08 -0.29 25.45
N ILE A 140 14.94 0.72 25.51
CA ILE A 140 15.51 1.37 24.32
C ILE A 140 16.22 0.38 23.40
N LYS A 141 16.83 -0.69 23.94
CA LYS A 141 17.52 -1.72 23.16
C LYS A 141 16.59 -2.65 22.38
N ALA A 142 15.30 -2.63 22.72
CA ALA A 142 14.26 -3.38 22.02
C ALA A 142 13.46 -2.49 21.05
N ALA A 143 13.84 -1.22 20.90
CA ALA A 143 13.14 -0.27 20.06
C ALA A 143 13.31 -0.59 18.57
N PHE A 144 12.27 -0.32 17.80
CA PHE A 144 12.32 -0.32 16.35
C PHE A 144 12.71 1.07 15.83
N VAL A 145 13.66 1.12 14.91
CA VAL A 145 13.98 2.32 14.11
C VAL A 145 13.87 1.95 12.64
N GLY A 146 13.15 2.77 11.89
CA GLY A 146 12.83 2.51 10.49
C GLY A 146 11.36 2.72 10.18
N MET A 147 10.85 1.98 9.20
CA MET A 147 9.50 2.15 8.67
C MET A 147 8.70 0.85 8.76
N LEU A 148 7.44 0.94 9.18
CA LEU A 148 6.47 -0.16 9.22
C LEU A 148 5.24 0.16 8.37
N THR A 149 4.77 -0.83 7.61
CA THR A 149 3.50 -0.74 6.88
C THR A 149 2.82 -2.11 6.78
N ASP A 150 1.58 -2.12 6.29
CA ASP A 150 0.82 -3.32 5.92
C ASP A 150 0.68 -4.34 7.08
N VAL A 151 0.59 -3.85 8.33
CA VAL A 151 0.47 -4.71 9.52
C VAL A 151 -0.93 -5.31 9.60
N HIS A 152 -1.00 -6.63 9.57
CA HIS A 152 -2.22 -7.40 9.66
C HIS A 152 -2.12 -8.53 10.68
N MET A 153 -3.24 -8.82 11.33
CA MET A 153 -3.37 -9.95 12.25
C MET A 153 -4.67 -10.71 12.00
N TRP A 154 -4.57 -12.03 11.99
CA TRP A 154 -5.68 -12.97 11.88
C TRP A 154 -5.71 -13.89 13.09
N ASP A 155 -6.91 -14.32 13.47
CA ASP A 155 -7.17 -15.33 14.52
C ASP A 155 -7.15 -16.78 13.97
N SER A 156 -6.47 -16.97 12.84
CA SER A 156 -6.36 -18.25 12.13
C SER A 156 -4.95 -18.41 11.56
N VAL A 157 -4.54 -19.67 11.33
CA VAL A 157 -3.31 -19.98 10.59
C VAL A 157 -3.59 -19.81 9.10
N LEU A 158 -2.93 -18.84 8.47
CA LEU A 158 -3.02 -18.67 7.03
C LEU A 158 -2.29 -19.78 6.28
N SER A 159 -2.81 -20.15 5.11
CA SER A 159 -2.14 -21.08 4.20
C SER A 159 -0.91 -20.45 3.55
N PRO A 160 0.07 -21.26 3.07
CA PRO A 160 1.23 -20.74 2.34
C PRO A 160 0.86 -19.87 1.12
N GLY A 161 -0.23 -20.19 0.41
CA GLY A 161 -0.70 -19.39 -0.72
C GLY A 161 -1.21 -18.01 -0.30
N GLN A 162 -1.97 -17.93 0.81
CA GLN A 162 -2.42 -16.65 1.36
C GLN A 162 -1.25 -15.78 1.83
N ILE A 163 -0.26 -16.40 2.48
CA ILE A 163 0.97 -15.69 2.90
C ILE A 163 1.77 -15.24 1.68
N ALA A 164 1.87 -16.06 0.63
CA ALA A 164 2.53 -15.67 -0.61
C ALA A 164 1.83 -14.49 -1.29
N HIS A 165 0.49 -14.46 -1.34
CA HIS A 165 -0.26 -13.31 -1.82
C HIS A 165 0.04 -12.06 -0.99
N TYR A 166 0.05 -12.15 0.35
CA TYR A 166 0.47 -11.02 1.17
C TYR A 166 1.90 -10.57 0.85
N SER A 167 2.87 -11.48 0.84
CA SER A 167 4.30 -11.17 0.66
C SER A 167 4.60 -10.50 -0.69
N HIS A 168 4.00 -11.00 -1.77
CA HIS A 168 4.25 -10.53 -3.14
C HIS A 168 3.18 -9.55 -3.64
N GLY A 169 2.37 -8.97 -2.76
CA GLY A 169 1.41 -7.93 -3.14
C GLY A 169 0.22 -8.41 -3.97
N GLY A 170 -0.07 -9.72 -3.95
CA GLY A 170 -1.28 -10.30 -4.51
C GLY A 170 -2.54 -10.02 -3.66
N GLN A 171 -3.67 -10.56 -4.10
CA GLN A 171 -4.94 -10.39 -3.38
C GLN A 171 -5.02 -11.30 -2.15
N PHE A 172 -5.25 -10.72 -0.98
CA PHE A 172 -5.51 -11.46 0.26
C PHE A 172 -6.67 -10.83 1.03
N LYS A 173 -7.29 -11.62 1.92
CA LYS A 173 -8.33 -11.11 2.82
C LYS A 173 -7.63 -10.36 3.96
N PRO A 174 -7.94 -9.06 4.20
CA PRO A 174 -7.36 -8.32 5.32
C PRO A 174 -7.56 -9.02 6.66
N GLY A 175 -6.62 -8.78 7.58
CA GLY A 175 -6.68 -9.29 8.96
C GLY A 175 -8.00 -8.96 9.65
N ASN A 176 -8.62 -9.97 10.25
CA ASN A 176 -9.86 -9.80 11.00
C ASN A 176 -9.65 -9.38 12.47
N VAL A 177 -8.41 -9.43 12.95
CA VAL A 177 -8.02 -8.86 14.26
C VAL A 177 -7.43 -7.47 14.07
N ILE A 178 -6.46 -7.34 13.16
CA ILE A 178 -5.88 -6.06 12.74
C ILE A 178 -6.00 -5.94 11.22
N ASN A 179 -6.71 -4.90 10.79
CA ASN A 179 -6.83 -4.54 9.38
C ASN A 179 -6.07 -3.24 9.10
N TRP A 180 -4.91 -3.31 8.44
CA TRP A 180 -4.12 -2.12 8.06
C TRP A 180 -4.93 -1.05 7.31
N ASN A 181 -5.87 -1.49 6.47
CA ASN A 181 -6.69 -0.59 5.65
C ASN A 181 -7.72 0.21 6.46
N SER A 182 -8.03 -0.24 7.68
CA SER A 182 -9.02 0.40 8.56
C SER A 182 -8.52 0.42 10.02
N LEU A 183 -7.26 0.80 10.23
CA LEU A 183 -6.66 0.86 11.56
C LEU A 183 -7.28 1.94 12.45
N ASP A 184 -7.68 1.54 13.65
CA ASP A 184 -7.76 2.43 14.81
C ASP A 184 -6.44 2.35 15.60
N TYR A 185 -5.83 3.51 15.86
CA TYR A 185 -4.51 3.60 16.47
C TYR A 185 -4.28 4.94 17.17
N SER A 186 -3.34 4.95 18.11
CA SER A 186 -2.82 6.17 18.73
C SER A 186 -1.29 6.19 18.67
N ILE A 187 -0.73 7.40 18.60
CA ILE A 187 0.72 7.62 18.55
C ILE A 187 1.19 8.22 19.86
N ASN A 188 2.28 7.67 20.37
CA ASN A 188 3.01 8.21 21.52
C ASN A 188 4.45 8.52 21.12
N GLY A 189 4.88 9.76 21.37
CA GLY A 189 6.23 10.22 21.05
C GLY A 189 6.43 10.56 19.56
N TYR A 190 7.69 10.53 19.11
CA TYR A 190 8.05 10.89 17.74
C TYR A 190 7.91 9.71 16.78
N VAL A 191 6.70 9.57 16.23
CA VAL A 191 6.39 8.65 15.12
C VAL A 191 5.73 9.46 14.02
N ILE A 192 6.25 9.38 12.81
CA ILE A 192 5.71 10.09 11.64
C ILE A 192 4.75 9.14 10.93
N VAL A 193 3.55 9.64 10.60
CA VAL A 193 2.61 8.92 9.75
C VAL A 193 2.79 9.42 8.32
N GLU A 194 3.45 8.60 7.51
CA GLU A 194 3.67 8.91 6.11
C GLU A 194 2.54 8.30 5.28
N SER A 195 1.98 9.12 4.39
CA SER A 195 1.12 8.59 3.33
C SER A 195 2.05 8.14 2.23
N LYS A 196 1.96 6.86 1.84
CA LYS A 196 2.73 6.34 0.71
C LYS A 196 2.53 7.30 -0.45
N MET A 197 3.57 7.93 -0.99
CA MET A 197 3.46 8.90 -2.08
C MET A 197 4.70 8.92 -2.98
N PHE A 198 4.49 9.37 -4.21
CA PHE A 198 5.54 9.62 -5.18
C PHE A 198 5.68 11.11 -5.39
N THR A 199 6.84 11.65 -5.04
CA THR A 199 7.16 13.06 -5.16
C THR A 199 8.04 13.28 -6.38
N PHE A 200 7.55 14.12 -7.30
CA PHE A 200 8.22 14.57 -8.53
C PHE A 200 8.66 16.02 -8.32
N PRO A 201 9.90 16.26 -7.85
CA PRO A 201 10.27 17.56 -7.29
C PRO A 201 10.47 18.64 -8.36
N VAL A 202 10.77 18.24 -9.59
CA VAL A 202 11.13 19.14 -10.69
C VAL A 202 10.55 18.64 -12.00
N GLY A 203 10.17 19.58 -12.87
CA GLY A 203 9.77 19.27 -14.24
C GLY A 203 10.93 18.67 -15.01
N SER A 204 10.68 17.59 -15.74
CA SER A 204 11.71 16.80 -16.40
C SER A 204 11.09 15.97 -17.52
N ASN A 205 11.87 15.55 -18.50
CA ASN A 205 11.48 14.54 -19.49
C ASN A 205 12.08 13.16 -19.18
N THR A 206 12.60 12.95 -17.98
CA THR A 206 13.20 11.66 -17.56
C THR A 206 12.65 11.12 -16.26
N HIS A 207 12.09 11.98 -15.39
CA HIS A 207 11.61 11.56 -14.07
C HIS A 207 10.24 10.91 -14.18
N HIS A 208 10.16 9.62 -13.88
CA HIS A 208 8.90 8.87 -13.97
C HIS A 208 8.91 7.60 -13.11
N MET A 209 7.72 7.10 -12.84
CA MET A 209 7.49 5.80 -12.21
C MET A 209 6.87 4.87 -13.25
N VAL A 210 7.42 3.67 -13.41
CA VAL A 210 6.82 2.61 -14.22
C VAL A 210 6.08 1.68 -13.28
N LEU A 211 4.78 1.49 -13.53
CA LEU A 211 3.95 0.60 -12.72
C LEU A 211 3.88 -0.77 -13.38
N ASN A 212 4.17 -1.81 -12.61
CA ASN A 212 4.00 -3.18 -13.07
C ASN A 212 2.52 -3.55 -12.98
N SER A 213 2.01 -4.20 -14.02
CA SER A 213 0.67 -4.77 -14.03
C SER A 213 0.64 -6.07 -14.81
N GLU A 214 0.05 -7.10 -14.25
CA GLU A 214 -0.21 -8.38 -14.93
C GLU A 214 -1.44 -8.26 -15.86
N ILE A 215 -1.39 -7.34 -16.83
CA ILE A 215 -2.44 -7.19 -17.83
C ILE A 215 -2.07 -8.05 -19.04
N ASP A 216 -2.74 -9.19 -19.15
CA ASP A 216 -2.62 -10.14 -20.27
C ASP A 216 -3.86 -10.15 -21.19
N LYS A 217 -4.81 -9.23 -20.95
CA LYS A 217 -6.10 -9.14 -21.65
C LYS A 217 -6.33 -7.76 -22.28
N PHE A 218 -7.25 -7.71 -23.24
CA PHE A 218 -7.76 -6.44 -23.76
C PHE A 218 -8.72 -5.78 -22.76
N LEU A 219 -8.70 -4.46 -22.66
CA LEU A 219 -9.57 -3.69 -21.77
C LEU A 219 -10.66 -2.99 -22.58
N THR A 220 -11.92 -3.22 -22.22
CA THR A 220 -13.08 -2.52 -22.79
C THR A 220 -13.65 -1.48 -21.83
N THR A 221 -13.35 -1.56 -20.54
CA THR A 221 -13.79 -0.60 -19.52
C THR A 221 -12.63 -0.28 -18.60
N ILE A 222 -12.51 0.99 -18.21
CA ILE A 222 -11.43 1.47 -17.35
C ILE A 222 -11.97 2.50 -16.37
N THR A 223 -11.54 2.38 -15.12
CA THR A 223 -11.53 3.50 -14.16
C THR A 223 -10.11 3.71 -13.66
N VAL A 224 -9.63 4.95 -13.63
CA VAL A 224 -8.39 5.35 -12.96
C VAL A 224 -8.72 6.40 -11.93
N CYS A 225 -8.22 6.23 -10.72
CA CYS A 225 -8.31 7.22 -9.65
C CYS A 225 -6.92 7.53 -9.10
N VAL A 226 -6.66 8.81 -8.82
CA VAL A 226 -5.39 9.32 -8.30
C VAL A 226 -5.63 10.52 -7.39
N ARG A 227 -4.82 10.65 -6.34
CA ARG A 227 -4.73 11.87 -5.53
C ARG A 227 -3.47 12.62 -5.93
N ALA A 228 -3.62 13.90 -6.26
CA ALA A 228 -2.54 14.76 -6.70
C ALA A 228 -2.47 16.04 -5.86
N PHE A 229 -1.26 16.39 -5.44
CA PHE A 229 -0.93 17.65 -4.80
C PHE A 229 0.09 18.37 -5.68
N SER A 230 -0.24 19.56 -6.16
CA SER A 230 0.65 20.35 -7.00
C SER A 230 0.27 21.82 -6.91
N ASP A 231 1.24 22.70 -7.09
CA ASP A 231 1.09 24.15 -7.26
C ASP A 231 1.31 24.59 -8.71
N ILE A 232 1.63 23.66 -9.61
CA ILE A 232 2.01 23.98 -10.98
C ILE A 232 0.78 24.32 -11.83
N PRO A 233 0.69 25.54 -12.39
CA PRO A 233 -0.50 26.02 -13.11
C PRO A 233 -0.42 25.76 -14.63
N ARG A 234 0.20 24.64 -15.04
CA ARG A 234 0.32 24.23 -16.44
C ARG A 234 -0.20 22.81 -16.64
N PHE A 235 0.02 22.27 -17.83
CA PHE A 235 -0.24 20.87 -18.14
C PHE A 235 0.47 19.95 -17.12
N GLN A 236 -0.22 18.92 -16.66
CA GLN A 236 0.23 17.96 -15.65
C GLN A 236 -0.36 16.57 -15.99
N THR A 237 0.48 15.62 -16.40
CA THR A 237 0.04 14.22 -16.59
C THR A 237 -0.14 13.51 -15.27
N LEU A 238 -1.37 13.09 -14.96
CA LEU A 238 -1.66 12.38 -13.72
C LEU A 238 -1.46 10.86 -13.87
N PHE A 239 -1.74 10.33 -15.06
CA PHE A 239 -1.61 8.92 -15.40
C PHE A 239 -1.47 8.73 -16.91
N SER A 240 -0.55 7.87 -17.37
CA SER A 240 -0.39 7.53 -18.78
C SER A 240 -0.26 6.02 -18.99
N LEU A 241 -1.03 5.49 -19.93
CA LEU A 241 -0.99 4.11 -20.40
C LEU A 241 -0.80 4.12 -21.92
N ALA A 242 0.29 3.49 -22.38
CA ALA A 242 0.62 3.32 -23.78
C ALA A 242 0.46 1.84 -24.17
N LEU A 243 0.09 1.61 -25.42
CA LEU A 243 0.03 0.30 -26.05
C LEU A 243 1.14 0.21 -27.12
N PRO A 244 1.54 -0.99 -27.56
CA PRO A 244 2.66 -1.14 -28.50
C PRO A 244 2.51 -0.35 -29.80
N SER A 245 1.27 -0.13 -30.26
CA SER A 245 0.95 0.59 -31.50
C SER A 245 0.27 1.95 -31.28
N ILE A 246 0.01 2.35 -30.03
CA ILE A 246 -0.76 3.56 -29.68
C ILE A 246 -0.10 4.22 -28.48
N ALA A 247 0.48 5.40 -28.70
CA ALA A 247 1.17 6.16 -27.66
C ALA A 247 0.20 6.58 -26.54
N ASN A 248 -0.93 7.20 -26.90
CA ASN A 248 -1.93 7.66 -25.95
C ASN A 248 -3.09 6.66 -25.86
N GLY A 249 -2.82 5.47 -25.31
CA GLY A 249 -3.85 4.44 -25.10
C GLY A 249 -4.93 4.89 -24.13
N PHE A 250 -4.50 5.31 -22.93
CA PHE A 250 -5.32 6.02 -21.93
C PHE A 250 -4.43 7.04 -21.23
N VAL A 251 -4.70 8.33 -21.40
CA VAL A 251 -3.97 9.40 -20.68
C VAL A 251 -4.96 10.25 -19.92
N PHE A 252 -4.70 10.44 -18.63
CA PHE A 252 -5.47 11.32 -17.76
C PHE A 252 -4.58 12.47 -17.31
N TYR A 253 -4.93 13.68 -17.71
CA TYR A 253 -4.12 14.86 -17.45
C TYR A 253 -4.97 16.08 -17.11
N LYS A 254 -4.32 17.05 -16.49
CA LYS A 254 -4.85 18.37 -16.17
C LYS A 254 -4.10 19.39 -17.02
N GLU A 255 -4.80 20.21 -17.81
CA GLU A 255 -4.17 21.23 -18.66
C GLU A 255 -3.85 22.50 -17.88
N LYS A 256 -4.75 22.86 -16.96
CA LYS A 256 -4.68 23.99 -16.03
C LYS A 256 -5.76 23.81 -14.96
N GLN A 257 -5.84 24.72 -13.99
CA GLN A 257 -6.87 24.69 -12.96
C GLN A 257 -8.28 24.55 -13.56
N GLY A 258 -9.03 23.57 -13.08
CA GLY A 258 -10.39 23.18 -13.48
C GLY A 258 -10.58 22.66 -14.90
N HIS A 259 -9.49 22.39 -15.61
CA HIS A 259 -9.49 21.86 -16.98
C HIS A 259 -8.75 20.53 -17.01
N TYR A 260 -9.53 19.45 -17.08
CA TYR A 260 -9.03 18.08 -17.15
C TYR A 260 -9.36 17.47 -18.50
N ALA A 261 -8.60 16.48 -18.93
CA ALA A 261 -8.87 15.80 -20.18
C ALA A 261 -8.51 14.31 -20.10
N LEU A 262 -9.16 13.55 -20.98
CA LEU A 262 -8.85 12.16 -21.24
C LEU A 262 -8.45 12.01 -22.70
N ASN A 263 -7.37 11.28 -22.95
CA ASN A 263 -7.00 10.83 -24.28
C ASN A 263 -7.18 9.32 -24.36
N ILE A 264 -8.03 8.86 -25.27
CA ILE A 264 -8.26 7.43 -25.52
C ILE A 264 -7.96 7.15 -26.99
N LEU A 265 -7.00 6.24 -27.21
CA LEU A 265 -6.55 5.86 -28.54
C LEU A 265 -6.20 7.08 -29.42
N ASP A 266 -5.34 7.97 -28.92
CA ASP A 266 -4.92 9.23 -29.57
C ASP A 266 -6.09 10.17 -29.93
N SER A 267 -7.22 10.07 -29.23
CA SER A 267 -8.34 11.00 -29.33
C SER A 267 -8.61 11.68 -27.98
N PRO A 268 -8.40 13.00 -27.87
CA PRO A 268 -8.65 13.74 -26.64
C PRO A 268 -10.11 14.18 -26.48
N VAL A 269 -10.56 14.26 -25.23
CA VAL A 269 -11.80 14.92 -24.82
C VAL A 269 -11.56 15.73 -23.54
N HIS A 270 -12.01 16.99 -23.53
CA HIS A 270 -11.77 17.94 -22.44
C HIS A 270 -13.00 18.09 -21.54
N PHE A 271 -12.80 18.28 -20.24
CA PHE A 271 -13.82 18.49 -19.21
C PHE A 271 -13.47 19.77 -18.43
N LEU A 272 -14.44 20.68 -18.34
CA LEU A 272 -14.23 22.06 -17.88
C LEU A 272 -15.03 22.33 -16.60
N GLY A 273 -14.56 23.29 -15.80
CA GLY A 273 -15.28 23.79 -14.63
C GLY A 273 -15.27 22.86 -13.42
N LEU A 274 -14.35 21.89 -13.40
CA LEU A 274 -14.13 21.02 -12.24
C LEU A 274 -13.37 21.81 -11.16
N LYS A 275 -13.75 21.69 -9.90
CA LYS A 275 -13.14 22.49 -8.83
C LYS A 275 -11.94 21.77 -8.22
N ASP A 276 -10.77 22.34 -8.42
CA ASP A 276 -9.51 21.95 -7.80
C ASP A 276 -8.77 23.16 -7.25
N GLU A 277 -7.87 22.92 -6.29
CA GLU A 277 -7.11 23.96 -5.59
C GLU A 277 -5.61 23.63 -5.62
N SER A 278 -4.78 24.66 -5.79
CA SER A 278 -3.32 24.51 -5.72
C SER A 278 -2.87 24.27 -4.28
N ASN A 279 -1.77 23.52 -4.09
CA ASN A 279 -1.22 23.21 -2.75
C ASN A 279 -2.19 22.52 -1.79
N VAL A 280 -3.14 21.76 -2.32
CA VAL A 280 -3.95 20.82 -1.55
C VAL A 280 -4.07 19.49 -2.28
N TRP A 281 -4.42 18.44 -1.54
CA TRP A 281 -4.71 17.14 -2.14
C TRP A 281 -6.04 17.19 -2.89
N ASN A 282 -5.97 17.00 -4.21
CA ASN A 282 -7.15 16.84 -5.05
C ASN A 282 -7.29 15.36 -5.42
N SER A 283 -8.46 14.78 -5.16
CA SER A 283 -8.81 13.46 -5.71
C SER A 283 -9.36 13.63 -7.12
N ALA A 284 -8.91 12.80 -8.06
CA ALA A 284 -9.32 12.86 -9.44
C ALA A 284 -9.54 11.44 -9.97
N CYS A 285 -10.73 11.17 -10.51
CA CYS A 285 -11.09 9.89 -11.10
C CYS A 285 -11.57 10.08 -12.54
N ALA A 286 -11.21 9.15 -13.41
CA ALA A 286 -11.61 9.13 -14.81
C ALA A 286 -12.18 7.75 -15.16
N THR A 287 -13.33 7.72 -15.82
CA THR A 287 -13.95 6.50 -16.33
C THR A 287 -14.07 6.53 -17.84
N TRP A 288 -13.98 5.37 -18.47
CA TRP A 288 -14.31 5.15 -19.87
C TRP A 288 -14.90 3.75 -20.07
N ASP A 289 -16.03 3.68 -20.77
CA ASP A 289 -16.60 2.43 -21.28
C ASP A 289 -16.50 2.41 -22.80
N GLY A 290 -15.63 1.56 -23.33
CA GLY A 290 -15.39 1.40 -24.76
C GLY A 290 -16.54 0.80 -25.54
N ASN A 291 -17.51 0.12 -24.90
CA ASN A 291 -18.70 -0.36 -25.61
C ASN A 291 -19.60 0.82 -26.00
N THR A 292 -19.86 1.73 -25.05
CA THR A 292 -20.73 2.90 -25.26
C THR A 292 -19.97 4.16 -25.69
N GLY A 293 -18.65 4.18 -25.50
CA GLY A 293 -17.78 5.34 -25.61
C GLY A 293 -17.95 6.36 -24.47
N LEU A 294 -18.73 6.09 -23.43
CA LEU A 294 -19.00 7.09 -22.40
C LEU A 294 -17.78 7.27 -21.48
N ALA A 295 -17.30 8.51 -21.40
CA ALA A 295 -16.25 8.96 -20.50
C ALA A 295 -16.77 10.04 -19.53
N GLN A 296 -16.24 10.04 -18.30
CA GLN A 296 -16.58 11.02 -17.28
C GLN A 296 -15.39 11.20 -16.31
N ILE A 297 -15.28 12.40 -15.73
CA ILE A 297 -14.24 12.74 -14.74
C ILE A 297 -14.92 13.21 -13.46
N TRP A 298 -14.35 12.86 -12.32
CA TRP A 298 -14.71 13.39 -11.01
C TRP A 298 -13.50 14.05 -10.40
N VAL A 299 -13.70 15.22 -9.81
CA VAL A 299 -12.67 15.91 -9.02
C VAL A 299 -13.27 16.21 -7.64
N ASN A 300 -12.60 15.76 -6.59
CA ASN A 300 -13.06 15.91 -5.20
C ASN A 300 -14.51 15.40 -5.02
N GLY A 301 -14.80 14.23 -5.61
CA GLY A 301 -16.13 13.60 -5.60
C GLY A 301 -17.17 14.27 -6.51
N SER A 302 -16.88 15.43 -7.10
CA SER A 302 -17.81 16.17 -7.95
C SER A 302 -17.73 15.70 -9.42
N PRO A 303 -18.83 15.24 -10.04
CA PRO A 303 -18.83 14.74 -11.42
C PRO A 303 -18.77 15.86 -12.46
N SER A 304 -18.12 15.57 -13.59
CA SER A 304 -18.27 16.30 -14.86
C SER A 304 -19.52 15.83 -15.63
N SER A 305 -19.86 16.50 -16.74
CA SER A 305 -20.78 15.96 -17.74
C SER A 305 -20.18 14.74 -18.43
N ARG A 306 -20.99 13.71 -18.72
CA ARG A 306 -20.57 12.58 -19.56
C ARG A 306 -20.33 13.01 -21.00
N LYS A 307 -19.31 12.44 -21.65
CA LYS A 307 -18.96 12.71 -23.06
C LYS A 307 -18.68 11.41 -23.80
N GLY A 308 -18.99 11.38 -25.10
CA GLY A 308 -18.69 10.23 -25.97
C GLY A 308 -17.26 10.30 -26.51
N LEU A 309 -16.56 9.18 -26.48
CA LEU A 309 -15.18 9.03 -26.93
C LEU A 309 -14.93 7.57 -27.35
N ARG A 310 -14.54 7.35 -28.61
CA ARG A 310 -14.19 6.03 -29.17
C ARG A 310 -15.21 4.90 -28.85
N PRO A 311 -16.50 5.04 -29.20
CA PRO A 311 -17.48 3.97 -28.99
C PRO A 311 -17.15 2.72 -29.81
N GLY A 312 -17.48 1.53 -29.28
CA GLY A 312 -17.16 0.23 -29.87
C GLY A 312 -15.68 -0.12 -29.92
N SER A 313 -14.84 0.53 -29.10
CA SER A 313 -13.37 0.34 -29.12
C SER A 313 -12.86 -0.41 -27.89
N SER A 314 -11.63 -0.93 -27.97
CA SER A 314 -10.92 -1.59 -26.87
C SER A 314 -9.43 -1.21 -26.86
N LEU A 315 -8.81 -1.27 -25.68
CA LEU A 315 -7.37 -1.15 -25.54
C LEU A 315 -6.75 -2.55 -25.69
N THR A 316 -6.01 -2.78 -26.76
CA THR A 316 -5.43 -4.10 -27.11
C THR A 316 -3.91 -4.03 -27.14
N GLY A 317 -3.27 -5.00 -26.48
CA GLY A 317 -1.82 -5.11 -26.36
C GLY A 317 -1.37 -5.04 -24.90
N ILE A 318 -0.12 -5.44 -24.65
CA ILE A 318 0.48 -5.33 -23.31
C ILE A 318 0.70 -3.84 -23.03
N PRO A 319 0.14 -3.27 -21.96
CA PRO A 319 0.28 -1.86 -21.68
C PRO A 319 1.60 -1.55 -20.94
N LYS A 320 2.10 -0.32 -21.14
CA LYS A 320 3.08 0.32 -20.25
C LYS A 320 2.40 1.47 -19.52
N ILE A 321 2.41 1.38 -18.19
CA ILE A 321 1.78 2.36 -17.31
C ILE A 321 2.87 3.21 -16.65
N ILE A 322 2.76 4.53 -16.81
CA ILE A 322 3.71 5.51 -16.32
C ILE A 322 3.00 6.60 -15.54
N LEU A 323 3.59 6.97 -14.40
CA LEU A 323 3.26 8.19 -13.67
C LEU A 323 4.36 9.22 -13.83
N GLY A 324 3.98 10.49 -13.87
CA GLY A 324 4.89 11.63 -13.97
C GLY A 324 5.12 12.15 -15.38
N GLN A 325 4.71 11.41 -16.41
CA GLN A 325 4.94 11.76 -17.82
C GLN A 325 3.77 11.36 -18.71
N ASP A 326 3.60 12.12 -19.81
CA ASP A 326 2.80 11.68 -20.96
C ASP A 326 3.66 10.85 -21.92
N GLN A 327 3.12 9.76 -22.46
CA GLN A 327 3.84 8.85 -23.34
C GLN A 327 3.50 9.17 -24.80
N ASP A 328 4.42 9.82 -25.52
CA ASP A 328 4.30 10.00 -26.97
C ASP A 328 4.84 8.80 -27.76
N ASN A 329 5.48 7.84 -27.09
CA ASN A 329 5.89 6.54 -27.61
C ASN A 329 5.65 5.44 -26.55
N TYR A 330 5.65 4.16 -26.94
CA TYR A 330 5.48 3.03 -26.03
C TYR A 330 6.60 2.93 -24.96
N GLY A 331 6.40 3.60 -23.82
CA GLY A 331 7.37 3.73 -22.72
C GLY A 331 8.37 4.88 -22.89
N GLY A 332 8.06 5.92 -23.65
CA GLY A 332 8.98 7.04 -23.89
C GLY A 332 8.34 8.21 -24.64
N GLY A 333 9.17 9.05 -25.26
CA GLY A 333 8.71 10.25 -25.97
C GLY A 333 8.37 11.43 -25.06
N PHE A 334 8.87 11.43 -23.81
CA PHE A 334 8.48 12.38 -22.79
C PHE A 334 8.87 13.84 -23.13
N ASP A 335 7.95 14.78 -22.85
CA ASP A 335 8.20 16.22 -22.84
C ASP A 335 8.13 16.78 -21.40
N ALA A 336 9.14 17.55 -21.01
CA ALA A 336 9.17 18.21 -19.71
C ALA A 336 7.99 19.18 -19.50
N ALA A 337 7.44 19.76 -20.56
CA ALA A 337 6.25 20.62 -20.50
C ALA A 337 4.97 19.84 -20.14
N GLN A 338 4.95 18.52 -20.37
CA GLN A 338 3.83 17.63 -20.04
C GLN A 338 4.00 16.96 -18.66
N SER A 339 5.21 16.93 -18.12
CA SER A 339 5.55 16.24 -16.88
C SER A 339 4.76 16.67 -15.65
N PHE A 340 4.45 15.75 -14.75
CA PHE A 340 3.91 16.09 -13.43
C PHE A 340 5.01 16.63 -12.51
N VAL A 341 4.66 17.60 -11.67
CA VAL A 341 5.50 18.13 -10.60
C VAL A 341 4.63 18.32 -9.36
N GLY A 342 5.04 17.71 -8.26
CA GLY A 342 4.25 17.62 -7.04
C GLY A 342 4.25 16.22 -6.45
N MET A 343 3.19 15.86 -5.73
CA MET A 343 3.06 14.56 -5.06
C MET A 343 1.85 13.80 -5.59
N LEU A 344 2.01 12.50 -5.88
CA LEU A 344 0.95 11.57 -6.25
C LEU A 344 0.79 10.49 -5.18
N THR A 345 -0.44 10.16 -4.83
CA THR A 345 -0.76 9.04 -3.93
C THR A 345 -2.06 8.35 -4.35
N ASP A 346 -2.33 7.19 -3.73
CA ASP A 346 -3.61 6.49 -3.80
C ASP A 346 -4.02 6.17 -5.25
N VAL A 347 -3.05 5.81 -6.09
CA VAL A 347 -3.25 5.51 -7.52
C VAL A 347 -3.83 4.11 -7.68
N HIS A 348 -5.03 4.04 -8.26
CA HIS A 348 -5.73 2.80 -8.52
C HIS A 348 -6.28 2.74 -9.94
N MET A 349 -6.33 1.53 -10.48
CA MET A 349 -6.94 1.24 -11.78
C MET A 349 -7.83 0.00 -11.68
N TRP A 350 -9.00 0.08 -12.29
CA TRP A 350 -9.95 -1.01 -12.44
C TRP A 350 -10.22 -1.25 -13.92
N ASP A 351 -10.49 -2.50 -14.27
CA ASP A 351 -10.96 -2.93 -15.59
C ASP A 351 -12.49 -2.82 -15.71
N SER A 352 -13.13 -1.98 -14.90
CA SER A 352 -14.58 -1.75 -14.85
C SER A 352 -14.87 -0.27 -14.64
N VAL A 353 -16.06 0.17 -15.02
CA VAL A 353 -16.55 1.52 -14.69
C VAL A 353 -17.12 1.50 -13.28
N LEU A 354 -16.49 2.25 -12.37
CA LEU A 354 -16.97 2.39 -11.00
C LEU A 354 -18.27 3.21 -10.96
N SER A 355 -19.13 2.91 -9.98
CA SER A 355 -20.32 3.70 -9.71
C SER A 355 -19.97 5.05 -9.06
N PRO A 356 -20.86 6.05 -9.14
CA PRO A 356 -20.67 7.33 -8.44
C PRO A 356 -20.41 7.17 -6.94
N ASP A 357 -21.06 6.22 -6.27
CA ASP A 357 -20.86 5.96 -4.84
C ASP A 357 -19.46 5.40 -4.56
N GLN A 358 -18.97 4.47 -5.38
CA GLN A 358 -17.62 3.93 -5.25
C GLN A 358 -16.56 5.03 -5.44
N ILE A 359 -16.78 5.93 -6.40
CA ILE A 359 -15.91 7.10 -6.63
C ILE A 359 -15.99 8.09 -5.46
N ALA A 360 -17.18 8.28 -4.87
CA ALA A 360 -17.36 9.13 -3.71
C ALA A 360 -16.64 8.56 -2.47
N TYR A 361 -16.71 7.24 -2.24
CA TYR A 361 -15.94 6.57 -1.19
C TYR A 361 -14.44 6.78 -1.38
N TYR A 362 -13.93 6.55 -2.60
CA TYR A 362 -12.53 6.88 -2.92
C TYR A 362 -12.21 8.34 -2.60
N SER A 363 -12.99 9.29 -3.11
CA SER A 363 -12.69 10.72 -3.04
C SER A 363 -12.64 11.25 -1.60
N HIS A 364 -13.57 10.82 -0.76
CA HIS A 364 -13.72 11.30 0.62
C HIS A 364 -13.01 10.42 1.66
N GLY A 365 -12.18 9.47 1.24
CA GLY A 365 -11.41 8.61 2.15
C GLY A 365 -12.26 7.57 2.89
N GLY A 366 -13.40 7.18 2.33
CA GLY A 366 -14.20 6.06 2.81
C GLY A 366 -13.64 4.71 2.36
N GLN A 367 -14.27 3.62 2.80
CA GLN A 367 -13.86 2.27 2.39
C GLN A 367 -14.28 1.98 0.95
N PHE A 368 -13.31 1.64 0.10
CA PHE A 368 -13.54 1.21 -1.28
C PHE A 368 -12.74 -0.05 -1.59
N LYS A 369 -13.16 -0.80 -2.62
CA LYS A 369 -12.41 -1.97 -3.10
C LYS A 369 -11.20 -1.48 -3.90
N PRO A 370 -9.95 -1.81 -3.52
CA PRO A 370 -8.77 -1.43 -4.27
C PRO A 370 -8.83 -1.86 -5.74
N GLY A 371 -8.14 -1.10 -6.61
CA GLY A 371 -7.99 -1.41 -8.03
C GLY A 371 -7.52 -2.84 -8.27
N ASN A 372 -8.23 -3.56 -9.13
CA ASN A 372 -7.88 -4.95 -9.49
C ASN A 372 -6.83 -5.01 -10.61
N VAL A 373 -6.53 -3.89 -11.26
CA VAL A 373 -5.48 -3.79 -12.28
C VAL A 373 -4.24 -3.11 -11.70
N ILE A 374 -4.43 -1.95 -11.07
CA ILE A 374 -3.40 -1.25 -10.29
C ILE A 374 -3.92 -1.08 -8.87
N ASN A 375 -3.21 -1.63 -7.89
CA ASN A 375 -3.53 -1.53 -6.48
C ASN A 375 -2.44 -0.72 -5.74
N TRP A 376 -2.74 0.52 -5.33
CA TRP A 376 -1.79 1.36 -4.59
C TRP A 376 -1.16 0.67 -3.38
N ASN A 377 -1.97 -0.10 -2.64
CA ASN A 377 -1.57 -0.74 -1.39
C ASN A 377 -0.53 -1.84 -1.62
N SER A 378 -0.55 -2.48 -2.77
CA SER A 378 0.35 -3.57 -3.13
C SER A 378 1.13 -3.31 -4.43
N LEU A 379 1.32 -2.03 -4.76
CA LEU A 379 1.93 -1.60 -6.02
C LEU A 379 3.39 -2.04 -6.13
N GLU A 380 3.70 -2.78 -7.20
CA GLU A 380 5.06 -2.96 -7.68
C GLU A 380 5.41 -1.89 -8.72
N PHE A 381 6.59 -1.30 -8.60
CA PHE A 381 7.02 -0.21 -9.45
C PHE A 381 8.53 -0.18 -9.62
N SER A 382 8.98 0.48 -10.68
CA SER A 382 10.37 0.90 -10.84
C SER A 382 10.45 2.42 -11.01
N LYS A 383 11.54 3.00 -10.51
CA LYS A 383 11.80 4.44 -10.54
C LYS A 383 12.83 4.74 -11.62
N SER A 384 12.59 5.81 -12.38
CA SER A 384 13.58 6.41 -13.26
C SER A 384 13.79 7.90 -12.94
N GLY A 385 15.05 8.31 -12.80
CA GLY A 385 15.43 9.68 -12.49
C GLY A 385 15.10 10.13 -11.06
N TYR A 386 14.97 11.45 -10.87
CA TYR A 386 14.73 12.06 -9.57
C TYR A 386 13.25 12.03 -9.18
N VAL A 387 12.86 10.91 -8.56
CA VAL A 387 11.57 10.73 -7.89
C VAL A 387 11.84 10.27 -6.45
N ILE A 388 11.11 10.82 -5.48
CA ILE A 388 11.20 10.42 -4.07
C ILE A 388 9.99 9.54 -3.76
N THR A 389 10.23 8.43 -3.07
CA THR A 389 9.19 7.52 -2.59
C THR A 389 9.14 7.64 -1.08
N GLU A 390 8.00 8.05 -0.56
CA GLU A 390 7.71 8.25 0.87
C GLU A 390 6.58 7.32 1.30
#